data_AF-A0A2E9I2S5-F1
#
_entry.id   AF-A0A2E9I2S5-F1
#
_cell.length_a   1.000
_cell.length_b   1.000
_cell.length_c   1.000
_cell.angle_alpha   90.00
_cell.angle_beta   90.00
_cell.angle_gamma   90.00
#
_symmetry.space_group_name_H-M   'P 1'
#
loop_
_entity.id
_entity.type
_entity.pdbx_description
1 polymer ?
#
loop_
_entity_poly.entity_id
_entity_poly.type
_entity_poly.pdbx_seq_one_letter_code
_entity_poly.pdbx_strand_id
1 'polypeptide(L)'
;MIFVIPAVAALIGLTAGWGLLRYGQSGATWTATFLLAVLMAWGLYKSQVAQGWDALVYVVIWLLGAAPALLGLGLGALIGRWRRIKAEMVPQVE
;
A
#
# COMPACT_ATOMS: atom_id res chain seq x y z
N MET A 1 -1.36 -17.74 12.92
CA MET A 1 -0.48 -17.84 11.73
C MET A 1 -1.12 -17.19 10.50
N ILE A 2 -2.41 -17.45 10.22
CA ILE A 2 -3.15 -16.87 9.08
C ILE A 2 -3.09 -15.34 8.96
N PHE A 3 -3.05 -14.62 10.08
CA PHE A 3 -3.00 -13.14 10.08
C PHE A 3 -1.60 -12.54 9.92
N VAL A 4 -0.54 -13.35 9.98
CA VAL A 4 0.84 -12.85 9.89
C VAL A 4 1.13 -12.31 8.49
N ILE A 5 0.66 -13.01 7.45
CA ILE A 5 0.88 -12.61 6.05
C ILE A 5 0.24 -11.23 5.75
N PRO A 6 -1.06 -11.00 6.05
CA PRO A 6 -1.68 -9.67 5.92
C PRO A 6 -0.97 -8.59 6.73
N ALA A 7 -0.57 -8.89 7.96
CA ALA A 7 0.07 -7.91 8.83
C ALA A 7 1.45 -7.49 8.28
N VAL A 8 2.25 -8.45 7.81
CA VAL A 8 3.55 -8.17 7.18
C VAL A 8 3.37 -7.38 5.89
N ALA A 9 2.40 -7.74 5.05
CA ALA A 9 2.10 -7.00 3.82
C ALA A 9 1.71 -5.54 4.12
N ALA A 10 0.86 -5.32 5.13
CA ALA A 10 0.48 -3.98 5.58
C ALA A 10 1.67 -3.19 6.15
N LEU A 11 2.55 -3.83 6.92
CA LEU A 11 3.76 -3.19 7.45
C LEU A 11 4.75 -2.79 6.35
N ILE A 12 4.94 -3.64 5.34
CA ILE A 12 5.77 -3.33 4.16
C ILE A 12 5.16 -2.13 3.41
N GLY A 13 3.85 -2.16 3.16
CA GLY A 13 3.14 -1.03 2.55
C GLY A 13 3.33 0.25 3.35
N LEU A 14 3.12 0.20 4.66
CA LEU A 14 3.20 1.34 5.56
C LEU A 14 4.60 1.94 5.63
N THR A 15 5.63 1.11 5.74
CA THR A 15 7.03 1.57 5.75
C THR A 15 7.43 2.17 4.42
N ALA A 16 7.00 1.59 3.29
CA ALA A 16 7.25 2.15 1.96
C ALA A 16 6.54 3.50 1.76
N GLY A 17 5.24 3.58 2.08
CA GLY A 17 4.45 4.80 1.95
C GLY A 17 4.95 5.94 2.85
N TRP A 18 5.35 5.62 4.07
CA TRP A 18 5.96 6.59 4.98
C TRP A 18 7.35 7.04 4.51
N GLY A 19 8.20 6.10 4.10
CA GLY A 19 9.57 6.36 3.65
C GLY A 19 9.62 7.24 2.40
N LEU A 20 8.87 6.90 1.36
CA LEU A 20 8.87 7.64 0.08
C LEU A 20 8.45 9.11 0.26
N LEU A 21 7.47 9.38 1.13
CA LEU A 21 7.03 10.75 1.43
C LEU A 21 7.95 11.49 2.39
N ARG A 22 8.65 10.78 3.29
CA ARG A 22 9.70 11.37 4.12
C ARG A 22 10.82 11.95 3.24
N TYR A 23 11.20 11.26 2.18
CA TYR A 23 12.22 11.72 1.23
C TYR A 23 11.68 12.69 0.15
N GLY A 24 10.38 13.02 0.17
CA GLY A 24 9.79 13.95 -0.79
C GLY A 24 9.48 13.41 -2.16
N GLN A 25 9.55 12.09 -2.31
CA GLN A 25 9.14 11.41 -3.52
C GLN A 25 7.65 11.11 -3.48
N SER A 26 6.84 12.18 -3.40
CA SER A 26 5.38 12.09 -3.48
C SER A 26 4.94 11.44 -4.79
N GLY A 27 5.62 11.75 -5.90
CA GLY A 27 5.40 11.12 -7.20
C GLY A 27 5.58 9.60 -7.15
N ALA A 28 6.72 9.12 -6.65
CA ALA A 28 7.00 7.68 -6.54
C ALA A 28 6.01 6.95 -5.63
N THR A 29 5.53 7.60 -4.57
CA THR A 29 4.49 7.03 -3.70
C THR A 29 3.19 6.83 -4.47
N TRP A 30 2.72 7.85 -5.19
CA TRP A 30 1.50 7.75 -6.00
C TRP A 30 1.64 6.73 -7.12
N THR A 31 2.79 6.67 -7.79
CA THR A 31 3.08 5.66 -8.81
C THR A 31 3.04 4.25 -8.21
N ALA A 32 3.67 4.03 -7.05
CA ALA A 32 3.63 2.74 -6.37
C ALA A 32 2.22 2.35 -5.93
N THR A 33 1.44 3.27 -5.36
CA THR A 33 0.03 3.05 -5.01
C THR A 33 -0.79 2.65 -6.24
N PHE A 34 -0.65 3.41 -7.32
CA PHE A 34 -1.41 3.19 -8.55
C PHE A 34 -1.04 1.86 -9.18
N LEU A 35 0.25 1.54 -9.25
CA LEU A 35 0.74 0.26 -9.75
C LEU A 35 0.19 -0.91 -8.92
N LEU A 36 0.22 -0.81 -7.58
CA LEU A 36 -0.33 -1.85 -6.71
C LEU A 36 -1.85 -2.01 -6.90
N ALA A 37 -2.58 -0.90 -7.04
CA ALA A 37 -4.02 -0.92 -7.28
C ALA A 37 -4.37 -1.56 -8.62
N VAL A 38 -3.62 -1.23 -9.69
CA VAL A 38 -3.79 -1.83 -11.02
C VAL A 38 -3.48 -3.32 -11.00
N LEU A 39 -2.37 -3.72 -10.35
CA LEU A 39 -2.03 -5.14 -10.18
C LEU A 39 -3.11 -5.90 -9.41
N MET A 40 -3.68 -5.29 -8.35
CA MET A 40 -4.77 -5.89 -7.59
C MET A 40 -6.05 -6.03 -8.42
N ALA A 41 -6.44 -4.99 -9.16
CA ALA A 41 -7.60 -5.04 -10.05
C ALA A 41 -7.43 -6.10 -11.15
N TRP A 42 -6.24 -6.18 -11.76
CA TRP A 42 -5.88 -7.19 -12.74
C TRP A 42 -5.94 -8.61 -12.16
N GLY A 43 -5.40 -8.78 -10.95
CA GLY A 43 -5.42 -10.03 -10.21
C GLY A 43 -6.81 -10.55 -9.91
N LEU A 44 -7.69 -9.66 -9.44
CA LEU A 44 -9.10 -9.95 -9.20
C LEU A 44 -9.83 -10.27 -10.51
N TYR A 45 -9.57 -9.54 -11.59
CA TYR A 45 -10.13 -9.85 -12.90
C TYR A 45 -9.72 -11.26 -13.37
N LYS A 46 -8.43 -11.61 -13.28
CA LYS A 46 -7.94 -12.96 -13.62
C LYS A 46 -8.56 -14.04 -12.74
N SER A 47 -8.83 -13.75 -11.47
CA SER A 47 -9.49 -14.70 -10.58
C SER A 47 -10.93 -15.03 -10.99
N GLN A 48 -11.62 -14.12 -11.68
CA GLN A 48 -12.96 -14.39 -12.22
C GLN A 48 -12.94 -15.27 -13.48
N VAL A 49 -11.81 -15.29 -14.19
CA VAL A 49 -11.64 -16.08 -15.44
C VAL A 49 -11.05 -17.47 -15.15
N ALA A 50 -10.40 -17.64 -13.99
CA ALA A 50 -9.93 -18.93 -13.52
C ALA A 50 -11.10 -19.82 -13.06
N GLN A 51 -11.01 -21.14 -13.28
CA GLN A 51 -12.01 -22.11 -12.82
C GLN A 51 -11.45 -23.00 -11.71
N GLY A 52 -12.34 -23.46 -10.83
CA GLY A 52 -11.99 -24.38 -9.75
C GLY A 52 -11.15 -23.73 -8.65
N TRP A 53 -10.30 -24.54 -8.02
CA TRP A 53 -9.52 -24.14 -6.84
C TRP A 53 -8.49 -23.03 -7.10
N ASP A 54 -8.04 -22.86 -8.35
CA ASP A 54 -7.08 -21.81 -8.72
C ASP A 54 -7.66 -20.41 -8.55
N ALA A 55 -8.94 -20.22 -8.85
CA ALA A 55 -9.64 -18.95 -8.64
C ALA A 55 -9.60 -18.52 -7.17
N LEU A 56 -9.86 -19.46 -6.26
CA LEU A 56 -9.80 -19.26 -4.82
C LEU A 56 -8.40 -18.86 -4.36
N VAL A 57 -7.36 -19.53 -4.87
CA VAL A 57 -5.96 -19.19 -4.54
C VAL A 57 -5.62 -17.77 -4.97
N TYR A 58 -6.01 -17.35 -6.18
CA TYR A 58 -5.79 -15.96 -6.63
C TYR A 58 -6.52 -14.96 -5.74
N VAL A 59 -7.80 -15.18 -5.44
CA VAL A 59 -8.58 -14.30 -4.55
C VAL A 59 -7.90 -14.16 -3.19
N VAL A 60 -7.48 -15.28 -2.58
CA VAL A 60 -6.82 -15.28 -1.27
C VAL A 60 -5.50 -14.53 -1.30
N ILE A 61 -4.66 -14.72 -2.32
CA ILE A 61 -3.38 -14.01 -2.46
C ILE A 61 -3.62 -12.50 -2.59
N TRP A 62 -4.58 -12.08 -3.41
CA TRP A 62 -4.84 -10.66 -3.64
C TRP A 62 -5.49 -9.97 -2.42
N LEU A 63 -6.42 -10.65 -1.73
CA LEU A 63 -7.07 -10.11 -0.53
C LEU A 63 -6.19 -10.13 0.71
N LEU A 64 -5.35 -11.15 0.89
CA LEU A 64 -4.49 -11.28 2.08
C LEU A 64 -3.09 -10.69 1.90
N GLY A 65 -2.69 -10.38 0.67
CA GLY A 65 -1.42 -9.73 0.35
C GLY A 65 -1.60 -8.28 -0.08
N ALA A 66 -2.14 -8.08 -1.28
CA ALA A 66 -2.16 -6.76 -1.92
C ALA A 66 -3.10 -5.76 -1.25
N ALA A 67 -4.29 -6.18 -0.81
CA ALA A 67 -5.21 -5.29 -0.10
C ALA A 67 -4.63 -4.72 1.20
N PRO A 68 -4.05 -5.52 2.12
CA PRO A 68 -3.38 -4.99 3.31
C PRO A 68 -2.17 -4.13 2.95
N ALA A 69 -1.39 -4.49 1.93
CA ALA A 69 -0.27 -3.66 1.46
C ALA A 69 -0.73 -2.28 0.96
N LEU A 70 -1.84 -2.22 0.21
CA LEU A 70 -2.45 -0.97 -0.23
C LEU A 70 -2.93 -0.12 0.96
N LEU A 71 -3.60 -0.74 1.94
CA LEU A 71 -4.02 -0.05 3.17
C LEU A 71 -2.81 0.49 3.95
N GLY A 72 -1.79 -0.34 4.13
CA GLY A 72 -0.54 0.05 4.76
C GLY A 72 0.09 1.25 4.06
N LEU A 73 0.25 1.17 2.73
CA LEU A 73 0.86 2.21 1.93
C LEU A 73 0.07 3.52 1.97
N GLY A 74 -1.25 3.46 1.87
CA GLY A 74 -2.12 4.63 2.03
C GLY A 74 -1.98 5.30 3.39
N LEU A 75 -1.99 4.50 4.48
CA LEU A 75 -1.82 5.02 5.84
C LEU A 75 -0.41 5.59 6.07
N GLY A 76 0.63 4.88 5.64
CA GLY A 76 2.02 5.34 5.71
C GLY A 76 2.22 6.64 4.96
N ALA A 77 1.61 6.76 3.77
CA ALA A 77 1.63 7.97 2.98
C ALA A 77 0.92 9.13 3.67
N LEU A 78 -0.26 8.89 4.25
CA LEU A 78 -0.99 9.90 5.01
C LEU A 78 -0.17 10.41 6.21
N ILE A 79 0.45 9.51 6.95
CA ILE A 79 1.34 9.84 8.09
C ILE A 79 2.54 10.66 7.63
N GLY A 80 3.20 10.25 6.54
CA GLY A 80 4.35 10.95 5.96
C GLY A 80 3.99 12.37 5.53
N ARG A 81 2.85 12.53 4.85
CA ARG A 81 2.31 13.83 4.43
C ARG A 81 1.98 14.73 5.62
N TRP A 82 1.30 14.20 6.63
CA TRP A 82 0.92 15.00 7.80
C TRP A 82 2.15 15.50 8.58
N ARG A 83 3.18 14.68 8.73
CA ARG A 83 4.45 15.10 9.35
C ARG A 83 5.13 16.22 8.58
N ARG A 84 5.13 16.14 7.24
CA ARG A 84 5.74 17.16 6.39
C ARG A 84 4.98 18.50 6.49
N ILE A 85 3.65 18.46 6.43
CA ILE A 85 2.80 19.65 6.63
C ILE A 85 3.06 20.28 8.01
N LYS A 86 3.16 19.47 9.08
CA LYS A 86 3.50 19.97 10.41
C LYS A 86 4.88 20.64 10.45
N ALA A 87 5.88 20.06 9.77
CA ALA A 87 7.22 20.64 9.71
C ALA A 87 7.25 21.98 8.95
N GLU A 88 6.42 22.12 7.91
CA GLU A 88 6.27 23.37 7.14
C GLU A 88 5.49 24.46 7.91
N MET A 89 4.60 24.08 8.83
CA MET A 89 3.80 25.00 9.65
C MET A 89 4.52 25.55 10.88
N VAL A 90 5.70 25.04 11.24
CA VAL A 90 6.52 25.63 12.31
C VAL A 90 7.28 26.80 11.69
N PRO A 91 6.93 28.07 11.98
CA PRO A 91 7.71 29.20 11.50
C PRO A 91 9.13 29.06 12.04
N GLN A 92 10.12 29.17 11.16
CA GLN A 92 11.50 29.32 11.59
C GLN A 92 11.58 30.67 12.30
N VAL A 93 11.58 30.63 13.64
CA VAL A 93 11.93 31.79 14.45
C VAL A 93 13.44 31.94 14.28
N GLU A 94 13.84 32.84 13.38
CA GLU A 94 15.19 33.42 13.36
C GLU A 94 15.46 34.22 14.63
#